data_AF-A0A539CXW7-F1
#
_entry.id   AF-A0A539CXW7-F1
#
_cell.length_a   1.000
_cell.length_b   1.000
_cell.length_c   1.000
_cell.angle_alpha   90.00
_cell.angle_beta   90.00
_cell.angle_gamma   90.00
#
_symmetry.space_group_name_H-M   'P 1'
#
loop_
_entity.id
_entity.type
_entity.pdbx_description
1 polymer ?
#
loop_
_entity_poly.entity_id
_entity_poly.type
_entity_poly.pdbx_seq_one_letter_code
_entity_poly.pdbx_strand_id
1 'polypeptide(L)'
;MIGIYARLSATLLDLTGTEAARHAVSHGEPYRDAEALQADLGIIEASLAANHGAVLIPARLAPLRRAVDVFGFHLATVDLRQSSDRHEETLAELLATARVSADYAHLDEPSKQALLLSLLRDPRPLRVPGVTYSGQTEEELEIFETARRWTQETRYSEIVPPAPASSFCAGVKHKSQCQP
;
A
#
# COMPACT_ATOMS: atom_id res chain seq x y z
N MET A 1 -22.76 -23.89 -6.20
CA MET A 1 -21.78 -22.91 -6.75
C MET A 1 -22.38 -21.53 -7.05
N ILE A 2 -23.71 -21.34 -6.96
CA ILE A 2 -24.37 -20.03 -7.19
C ILE A 2 -24.23 -19.09 -5.97
N GLY A 3 -24.20 -19.64 -4.74
CA GLY A 3 -24.12 -18.85 -3.51
C GLY A 3 -22.80 -18.08 -3.32
N ILE A 4 -21.63 -18.74 -3.41
CA ILE A 4 -20.32 -18.05 -3.25
C ILE A 4 -20.13 -16.99 -4.34
N TYR A 5 -20.55 -17.29 -5.58
CA TYR A 5 -20.48 -16.31 -6.66
C TYR A 5 -21.39 -15.10 -6.41
N ALA A 6 -22.61 -15.32 -5.91
CA ALA A 6 -23.52 -14.24 -5.53
C ALA A 6 -22.93 -13.35 -4.42
N ARG A 7 -22.37 -13.97 -3.37
CA ARG A 7 -21.71 -13.23 -2.28
C ARG A 7 -20.48 -12.46 -2.76
N LEU A 8 -19.65 -13.06 -3.61
CA LEU A 8 -18.51 -12.39 -4.25
C LEU A 8 -18.94 -11.21 -5.12
N SER A 9 -20.02 -11.37 -5.89
CA SER A 9 -20.54 -10.27 -6.72
C SER A 9 -21.07 -9.12 -5.88
N ALA A 10 -21.69 -9.42 -4.74
CA ALA A 10 -22.14 -8.41 -3.79
C ALA A 10 -20.97 -7.73 -3.08
N THR A 11 -19.92 -8.47 -2.71
CA THR A 11 -18.67 -7.91 -2.18
C THR A 11 -17.98 -7.00 -3.18
N LEU A 12 -17.95 -7.36 -4.48
CA LEU A 12 -17.41 -6.48 -5.52
C LEU A 12 -18.19 -5.17 -5.55
N LEU A 13 -19.52 -5.24 -5.63
CA LEU A 13 -20.36 -4.05 -5.66
C LEU A 13 -20.16 -3.16 -4.43
N ASP A 14 -20.06 -3.76 -3.23
CA ASP A 14 -19.85 -3.03 -1.98
C ASP A 14 -18.48 -2.33 -1.93
N LEU A 15 -17.41 -3.00 -2.38
CA LEU A 15 -16.05 -2.46 -2.30
C LEU A 15 -15.71 -1.48 -3.43
N THR A 16 -16.25 -1.65 -4.63
CA THR A 16 -15.85 -0.88 -5.82
C THR A 16 -16.97 -0.11 -6.49
N GLY A 17 -18.23 -0.35 -6.11
CA GLY A 17 -19.40 0.20 -6.80
C GLY A 17 -19.61 -0.36 -8.22
N THR A 18 -18.85 -1.40 -8.61
CA THR A 18 -18.94 -1.99 -9.95
C THR A 18 -19.63 -3.35 -9.93
N GLU A 19 -20.42 -3.62 -10.98
CA GLU A 19 -21.10 -4.90 -11.13
C GLU A 19 -20.16 -5.97 -11.72
N ALA A 20 -20.32 -7.21 -11.27
CA ALA A 20 -19.55 -8.33 -11.78
C ALA A 20 -19.90 -8.61 -13.25
N ALA A 21 -18.89 -9.01 -14.04
CA ALA A 21 -19.03 -9.27 -15.48
C ALA A 21 -20.07 -10.36 -15.82
N ARG A 22 -20.41 -11.24 -14.87
CA ARG A 22 -21.60 -12.11 -14.98
C ARG A 22 -22.59 -11.69 -13.92
N HIS A 23 -23.84 -11.52 -14.33
CA HIS A 23 -24.92 -11.27 -13.38
C HIS A 23 -25.09 -12.51 -12.48
N ALA A 24 -25.05 -12.30 -11.16
CA ALA A 24 -25.42 -13.34 -10.23
C ALA A 24 -26.90 -13.67 -10.40
N VAL A 25 -27.23 -14.96 -10.39
CA VAL A 25 -28.62 -15.45 -10.53
C VAL A 25 -29.45 -15.17 -9.27
N SER A 26 -28.80 -14.82 -8.15
CA SER A 26 -29.42 -14.50 -6.86
C SER A 26 -28.65 -13.41 -6.13
N HIS A 27 -29.34 -12.63 -5.29
CA HIS A 27 -28.69 -11.73 -4.32
C HIS A 27 -28.06 -12.55 -3.19
N GLY A 28 -26.82 -12.21 -2.80
CA GLY A 28 -26.13 -12.79 -1.66
C GLY A 28 -25.59 -11.69 -0.77
N GLU A 29 -25.52 -11.95 0.54
CA GLU A 29 -24.87 -11.05 1.51
C GLU A 29 -23.35 -10.97 1.21
N PRO A 30 -22.77 -9.76 1.09
CA PRO A 30 -21.34 -9.57 0.92
C PRO A 30 -20.52 -10.34 1.97
N TYR A 31 -19.36 -10.85 1.57
CA TYR A 31 -18.32 -11.24 2.52
C TYR A 31 -17.83 -10.02 3.31
N ARG A 32 -17.77 -10.16 4.64
CA ARG A 32 -17.21 -9.14 5.55
C ARG A 32 -15.72 -8.89 5.30
N ASP A 33 -14.98 -9.93 4.92
CA ASP A 33 -13.53 -9.94 4.71
C ASP A 33 -13.12 -11.16 3.87
N ALA A 34 -11.86 -11.18 3.45
CA ALA A 34 -11.28 -12.28 2.68
C ALA A 34 -11.22 -13.60 3.48
N GLU A 35 -11.13 -13.52 4.82
CA GLU A 35 -11.13 -14.70 5.70
C GLU A 35 -12.47 -15.45 5.61
N ALA A 36 -13.58 -14.74 5.55
CA ALA A 36 -14.91 -15.33 5.38
C ALA A 36 -15.06 -16.05 4.01
N LEU A 37 -14.44 -15.53 2.95
CA LEU A 37 -14.36 -16.24 1.67
C LEU A 37 -13.47 -17.48 1.78
N GLN A 38 -12.33 -17.36 2.46
CA GLN A 38 -11.38 -18.46 2.63
C GLN A 38 -11.99 -19.62 3.42
N ALA A 39 -12.83 -19.32 4.43
CA ALA A 39 -13.61 -20.32 5.17
C ALA A 39 -14.56 -21.10 4.26
N ASP A 40 -15.32 -20.41 3.40
CA ASP A 40 -16.22 -21.05 2.43
C ASP A 40 -15.46 -21.93 1.42
N LEU A 41 -14.29 -21.48 0.95
CA LEU A 41 -13.42 -22.29 0.09
C LEU A 41 -12.85 -23.52 0.80
N GLY A 42 -12.58 -23.43 2.10
CA GLY A 42 -12.16 -24.54 2.95
C GLY A 42 -13.24 -25.64 3.06
N ILE A 43 -14.52 -25.23 3.16
CA ILE A 43 -15.64 -26.18 3.14
C ILE A 43 -15.68 -26.95 1.82
N ILE A 44 -15.47 -26.27 0.69
CA ILE A 44 -15.42 -26.91 -0.64
C ILE A 44 -14.25 -27.90 -0.71
N GLU A 45 -13.08 -27.52 -0.20
CA GLU A 45 -11.91 -28.39 -0.19
C GLU A 45 -12.18 -29.67 0.60
N ALA A 46 -12.72 -29.56 1.81
CA ALA A 46 -13.07 -30.71 2.65
C ALA A 46 -14.09 -31.61 1.94
N SER A 47 -15.10 -31.03 1.30
CA SER A 47 -16.09 -31.78 0.52
C SER A 47 -15.47 -32.51 -0.68
N LEU A 48 -14.57 -31.87 -1.42
CA LEU A 48 -13.89 -32.50 -2.57
C LEU A 48 -12.96 -33.62 -2.12
N ALA A 49 -12.25 -33.45 -1.01
CA ALA A 49 -11.39 -34.48 -0.45
C ALA A 49 -12.20 -35.73 -0.04
N ALA A 50 -13.37 -35.54 0.57
CA ALA A 50 -14.23 -36.64 1.03
C ALA A 50 -14.98 -37.37 -0.10
N ASN A 51 -15.25 -36.72 -1.25
CA ASN A 51 -16.16 -37.24 -2.29
C ASN A 51 -15.45 -37.52 -3.63
N HIS A 52 -14.22 -38.03 -3.60
CA HIS A 52 -13.42 -38.39 -4.79
C HIS A 52 -13.10 -37.22 -5.76
N GLY A 53 -13.32 -35.98 -5.33
CA GLY A 53 -13.02 -34.75 -6.08
C GLY A 53 -11.62 -34.19 -5.82
N ALA A 54 -10.79 -34.88 -5.04
CA ALA A 54 -9.49 -34.41 -4.58
C ALA A 54 -8.54 -34.01 -5.73
N VAL A 55 -8.69 -34.61 -6.91
CA VAL A 55 -7.90 -34.28 -8.11
C VAL A 55 -8.05 -32.82 -8.56
N LEU A 56 -9.19 -32.18 -8.25
CA LEU A 56 -9.45 -30.77 -8.60
C LEU A 56 -8.79 -29.79 -7.63
N ILE A 57 -8.39 -30.23 -6.44
CA ILE A 57 -7.85 -29.37 -5.39
C ILE A 57 -6.53 -28.72 -5.85
N PRO A 58 -5.48 -29.46 -6.27
CA PRO A 58 -4.21 -28.84 -6.64
C PRO A 58 -4.30 -27.97 -7.90
N ALA A 59 -5.16 -28.35 -8.85
CA ALA A 59 -5.24 -27.72 -10.15
C ALA A 59 -6.10 -26.44 -10.17
N ARG A 60 -7.11 -26.33 -9.29
CA ARG A 60 -8.09 -25.24 -9.32
C ARG A 60 -8.26 -24.55 -7.97
N LEU A 61 -8.51 -25.32 -6.91
CA LEU A 61 -8.89 -24.75 -5.62
C LEU A 61 -7.70 -24.20 -4.84
N ALA A 62 -6.58 -24.92 -4.78
CA ALA A 62 -5.39 -24.50 -4.04
C ALA A 62 -4.77 -23.20 -4.59
N PRO A 63 -4.66 -22.98 -5.92
CA PRO A 63 -4.24 -21.69 -6.46
C PRO A 63 -5.18 -20.54 -6.08
N LEU A 64 -6.50 -20.77 -6.12
CA LEU A 64 -7.48 -19.75 -5.74
C LEU A 64 -7.38 -19.40 -4.26
N ARG A 65 -7.33 -20.40 -3.38
CA ARG A 65 -7.17 -20.20 -1.94
C ARG A 65 -5.90 -19.43 -1.59
N ARG A 66 -4.78 -19.77 -2.25
CA ARG A 66 -3.52 -19.01 -2.09
C ARG A 66 -3.66 -17.56 -2.57
N ALA A 67 -4.36 -17.32 -3.67
CA ALA A 67 -4.59 -15.95 -4.13
C ALA A 67 -5.41 -15.15 -3.12
N VAL A 68 -6.44 -15.74 -2.49
CA VAL A 68 -7.22 -15.10 -1.43
C VAL A 68 -6.36 -14.84 -0.19
N ASP A 69 -5.51 -15.78 0.21
CA ASP A 69 -4.59 -15.60 1.36
C ASP A 69 -3.56 -14.48 1.11
N VAL A 70 -3.05 -14.36 -0.12
CA VAL A 70 -1.98 -13.41 -0.44
C VAL A 70 -2.52 -12.00 -0.75
N PHE A 71 -3.62 -11.90 -1.51
CA PHE A 71 -4.13 -10.61 -1.99
C PHE A 71 -5.33 -10.12 -1.18
N GLY A 72 -6.07 -11.01 -0.53
CA GLY A 72 -7.36 -10.70 0.07
C GLY A 72 -8.31 -10.03 -0.93
N PHE A 73 -9.04 -9.00 -0.48
CA PHE A 73 -9.85 -8.13 -1.34
C PHE A 73 -9.14 -6.83 -1.73
N HIS A 74 -7.85 -6.70 -1.40
CA HIS A 74 -7.04 -5.53 -1.71
C HIS A 74 -6.14 -5.85 -2.91
N LEU A 75 -6.76 -6.01 -4.08
CA LEU A 75 -6.11 -6.51 -5.31
C LEU A 75 -5.05 -5.55 -5.92
N ALA A 76 -4.79 -4.40 -5.30
CA ALA A 76 -3.72 -3.51 -5.70
C ALA A 76 -3.04 -2.91 -4.46
N THR A 77 -1.74 -3.18 -4.30
CA THR A 77 -0.89 -2.39 -3.42
C THR A 77 -0.82 -0.98 -3.97
N VAL A 78 -1.20 0.01 -3.17
CA VAL A 78 -1.05 1.42 -3.56
C VAL A 78 0.42 1.81 -3.40
N ASP A 79 1.09 2.07 -4.52
CA ASP A 79 2.47 2.56 -4.55
C ASP A 79 2.43 4.10 -4.58
N LEU A 80 2.85 4.74 -3.49
CA LEU A 80 2.98 6.20 -3.43
C LEU A 80 4.33 6.58 -4.05
N ARG A 81 4.29 7.12 -5.27
CA ARG A 81 5.47 7.68 -5.92
C ARG A 81 5.29 9.17 -6.12
N GLN A 82 6.25 9.94 -5.63
CA GLN A 82 6.35 11.37 -5.86
C GLN A 82 7.79 11.71 -6.28
N SER A 83 7.97 12.88 -6.92
CA SER A 83 9.30 13.35 -7.29
C SER A 83 10.01 13.95 -6.08
N SER A 84 11.32 13.72 -5.98
CA SER A 84 12.16 14.25 -4.89
C SER A 84 12.08 15.77 -4.79
N ASP A 85 11.99 16.47 -5.93
CA ASP A 85 11.91 17.93 -5.99
C ASP A 85 10.67 18.47 -5.27
N ARG A 86 9.50 17.81 -5.41
CA ARG A 86 8.28 18.21 -4.71
C ARG A 86 8.38 18.01 -3.20
N HIS A 87 9.03 16.94 -2.77
CA HIS A 87 9.30 16.73 -1.35
C HIS A 87 10.28 17.75 -0.79
N GLU A 88 11.29 18.14 -1.57
CA GLU A 88 12.26 19.16 -1.15
C GLU A 88 11.60 20.54 -0.99
N GLU A 89 10.75 20.96 -1.93
CA GLU A 89 9.96 22.20 -1.83
C GLU A 89 9.09 22.21 -0.57
N THR A 90 8.36 21.10 -0.34
CA THR A 90 7.49 20.93 0.83
C THR A 90 8.29 20.98 2.13
N LEU A 91 9.44 20.31 2.20
CA LEU A 91 10.33 20.32 3.37
C LEU A 91 10.91 21.72 3.61
N ALA A 92 11.30 22.44 2.57
CA ALA A 92 11.81 23.80 2.69
C ALA A 92 10.78 24.74 3.31
N GLU A 93 9.53 24.69 2.85
CA GLU A 93 8.45 25.51 3.41
C GLU A 93 8.14 25.15 4.87
N LEU A 94 8.05 23.86 5.19
CA LEU A 94 7.82 23.36 6.55
C LEU A 94 8.93 23.81 7.50
N LEU A 95 10.19 23.65 7.11
CA LEU A 95 11.35 23.99 7.93
C LEU A 95 11.50 25.49 8.15
N ALA A 96 11.21 26.31 7.12
CA ALA A 96 11.24 27.75 7.22
C ALA A 96 10.14 28.26 8.16
N THR A 97 8.92 27.71 8.02
CA THR A 97 7.77 28.03 8.86
C THR A 97 8.00 27.65 10.32
N ALA A 98 8.57 26.47 10.57
CA ALA A 98 8.93 26.00 11.90
C ALA A 98 10.16 26.73 12.49
N ARG A 99 10.80 27.63 11.72
CA ARG A 99 12.04 28.35 12.08
C ARG A 99 13.20 27.41 12.42
N VAL A 100 13.22 26.23 11.79
CA VAL A 100 14.28 25.23 11.95
C VAL A 100 15.41 25.50 10.96
N SER A 101 15.07 25.73 9.70
CA SER A 101 16.01 26.12 8.65
C SER A 101 15.30 27.07 7.69
N ALA A 102 15.86 28.27 7.49
CA ALA A 102 15.29 29.25 6.57
C ALA A 102 15.52 28.88 5.11
N ASP A 103 16.57 28.10 4.81
CA ASP A 103 16.97 27.78 3.45
C ASP A 103 17.48 26.34 3.34
N TYR A 104 16.54 25.40 3.44
CA TYR A 104 16.83 23.97 3.36
C TYR A 104 17.39 23.55 1.99
N ALA A 105 16.87 24.11 0.90
CA ALA A 105 17.25 23.73 -0.46
C ALA A 105 18.74 23.97 -0.75
N HIS A 106 19.30 25.03 -0.17
CA HIS A 106 20.71 25.42 -0.34
C HIS A 106 21.71 24.68 0.57
N LEU A 107 21.26 23.82 1.48
CA LEU A 107 22.15 23.00 2.30
C LEU A 107 22.91 21.97 1.45
N ASP A 108 24.15 21.66 1.85
CA ASP A 108 24.88 20.51 1.30
C ASP A 108 24.27 19.19 1.81
N GLU A 109 24.45 18.11 1.04
CA GLU A 109 23.84 16.81 1.31
C GLU A 109 24.15 16.26 2.73
N PRO A 110 25.41 16.29 3.24
CA PRO A 110 25.70 15.93 4.63
C PRO A 110 24.89 16.74 5.67
N SER A 111 24.74 18.04 5.46
CA SER A 111 23.97 18.92 6.35
C SER A 111 22.47 18.63 6.29
N LYS A 112 21.92 18.38 5.10
CA LYS A 112 20.52 17.93 4.92
C LYS A 112 20.27 16.64 5.71
N GLN A 113 21.13 15.64 5.56
CA GLN A 113 21.01 14.37 6.26
C GLN A 113 21.08 14.53 7.79
N ALA A 114 22.06 15.29 8.29
CA ALA A 114 22.20 15.54 9.72
C ALA A 114 20.96 16.22 10.30
N LEU A 115 20.41 17.22 9.59
CA LEU A 115 19.20 17.92 9.98
C LEU A 115 17.99 16.98 10.01
N LEU A 116 17.73 16.25 8.92
CA LEU A 116 16.59 15.34 8.83
C LEU A 116 16.66 14.23 9.88
N LEU A 117 17.84 13.64 10.11
CA LEU A 117 18.03 12.64 11.16
C LEU A 117 17.79 13.20 12.56
N SER A 118 18.13 14.47 12.80
CA SER A 118 17.81 15.11 14.08
C SER A 118 16.30 15.29 14.27
N LEU A 119 15.58 15.66 13.20
CA LEU A 119 14.13 15.85 13.22
C LEU A 119 13.37 14.53 13.37
N LEU A 120 13.83 13.45 12.73
CA LEU A 120 13.24 12.12 12.89
C LEU A 120 13.34 11.57 14.32
N ARG A 121 14.27 12.10 15.13
CA ARG A 121 14.43 11.74 16.55
C ARG A 121 13.65 12.66 17.48
N ASP A 122 13.19 13.81 16.99
CA ASP A 122 12.41 14.75 17.78
C ASP A 122 10.93 14.30 17.81
N PRO A 123 10.34 14.11 19.00
CA PRO A 123 8.92 13.74 19.10
C PRO A 123 7.96 14.87 18.71
N ARG A 124 8.46 16.12 18.54
CA ARG A 124 7.63 17.27 18.18
C ARG A 124 7.24 17.22 16.70
N PRO A 125 5.96 17.41 16.36
CA PRO A 125 5.54 17.54 14.97
C PRO A 125 6.24 18.72 14.28
N LEU A 126 6.70 18.49 13.05
CA LEU A 126 7.29 19.56 12.22
C LEU A 126 6.23 20.53 11.69
N ARG A 127 4.99 20.08 11.51
CA ARG A 127 3.87 20.92 11.08
C ARG A 127 3.45 21.87 12.19
N VAL A 128 3.37 23.16 11.88
CA VAL A 128 2.98 24.21 12.82
C VAL A 128 1.46 24.36 12.80
N PRO A 129 0.77 24.18 13.95
CA PRO A 129 -0.69 24.37 14.02
C PRO A 129 -1.09 25.82 13.71
N GLY A 130 -2.17 26.00 12.93
CA GLY A 130 -2.74 27.31 12.63
C GLY A 130 -2.04 28.11 11.54
N VAL A 131 -1.06 27.53 10.84
CA VAL A 131 -0.44 28.11 9.64
C VAL A 131 -1.10 27.53 8.40
N THR A 132 -1.41 28.40 7.43
CA THR A 132 -1.80 28.01 6.06
C THR A 132 -0.55 27.91 5.21
N TYR A 133 -0.35 26.77 4.56
CA TYR A 133 0.79 26.53 3.69
C TYR A 133 0.42 26.84 2.23
N SER A 134 1.40 26.81 1.33
CA SER A 134 1.14 26.87 -0.10
C SER A 134 0.23 25.71 -0.54
N GLY A 135 -0.56 25.92 -1.60
CA GLY A 135 -1.44 24.86 -2.13
C GLY A 135 -0.68 23.59 -2.51
N GLN A 136 0.55 23.73 -3.01
CA GLN A 136 1.42 22.59 -3.30
C GLN A 136 1.78 21.80 -2.03
N THR A 137 2.15 22.47 -0.95
CA THR A 137 2.48 21.82 0.33
C THR A 137 1.23 21.21 0.96
N GLU A 138 0.08 21.87 0.88
CA GLU A 138 -1.19 21.32 1.37
C GLU A 138 -1.59 20.05 0.61
N GLU A 139 -1.48 20.02 -0.72
CA GLU A 139 -1.70 18.82 -1.54
C GLU A 139 -0.77 17.66 -1.13
N GLU A 140 0.52 17.92 -0.96
CA GLU A 140 1.48 16.88 -0.54
C GLU A 140 1.15 16.35 0.87
N LEU A 141 0.81 17.22 1.80
CA LEU A 141 0.40 16.82 3.15
C LEU A 141 -0.90 15.98 3.12
N GLU A 142 -1.86 16.32 2.26
CA GLU A 142 -3.11 15.57 2.11
C GLU A 142 -2.87 14.13 1.61
N ILE A 143 -1.89 13.90 0.74
CA ILE A 143 -1.48 12.56 0.30
C ILE A 143 -1.01 11.73 1.50
N PHE A 144 -0.13 12.29 2.34
CA PHE A 144 0.36 11.60 3.55
C PHE A 144 -0.74 11.38 4.59
N GLU A 145 -1.66 12.33 4.75
CA GLU A 145 -2.82 12.17 5.64
C GLU A 145 -3.76 11.06 5.16
N THR A 146 -4.00 10.99 3.85
CA THR A 146 -4.80 9.93 3.23
C THR A 146 -4.14 8.57 3.40
N ALA A 147 -2.83 8.48 3.19
CA ALA A 147 -2.05 7.26 3.42
C ALA A 147 -2.11 6.81 4.89
N ARG A 148 -2.00 7.75 5.83
CA ARG A 148 -2.13 7.50 7.27
C ARG A 148 -3.52 6.97 7.60
N ARG A 149 -4.57 7.59 7.07
CA ARG A 149 -5.97 7.19 7.27
C ARG A 149 -6.21 5.76 6.77
N TRP A 150 -5.75 5.44 5.56
CA TRP A 150 -5.85 4.07 5.02
C TRP A 150 -5.14 3.04 5.89
N THR A 151 -3.95 3.37 6.40
CA THR A 151 -3.20 2.50 7.33
C THR A 151 -3.91 2.30 8.67
N GLN A 152 -4.73 3.26 9.12
CA GLN A 152 -5.45 3.20 10.40
C GLN A 152 -6.83 2.53 10.28
N GLU A 153 -7.54 2.75 9.18
CA GLU A 153 -8.86 2.17 8.92
C GLU A 153 -8.74 0.71 8.47
N THR A 154 -7.69 0.39 7.70
CA THR A 154 -7.41 -0.99 7.30
C THR A 154 -6.57 -1.65 8.39
N ARG A 155 -7.02 -2.78 8.93
CA ARG A 155 -6.28 -3.61 9.90
C ARG A 155 -5.02 -4.22 9.25
N TYR A 156 -4.02 -3.40 8.93
CA TYR A 156 -2.79 -3.76 8.22
C TYR A 156 -1.74 -4.31 9.21
N SER A 157 -2.10 -5.32 10.01
CA SER A 157 -1.21 -5.90 11.01
C SER A 157 -0.37 -7.08 10.52
N GLU A 158 -0.40 -7.46 9.24
CA GLU A 158 0.23 -8.72 8.79
C GLU A 158 1.07 -8.65 7.50
N ILE A 159 1.38 -7.45 6.97
CA ILE A 159 2.24 -7.32 5.77
C ILE A 159 3.30 -6.24 5.98
N VAL A 160 4.12 -6.39 7.03
CA VAL A 160 5.48 -5.83 7.02
C VAL A 160 6.38 -6.94 6.48
N PRO A 161 6.81 -6.91 5.20
CA PRO A 161 7.91 -7.78 4.78
C PRO A 161 9.12 -7.47 5.68
N PRO A 162 9.96 -8.46 6.04
CA PRO A 162 11.16 -8.21 6.82
C PRO A 162 11.97 -7.11 6.11
N ALA A 163 12.46 -6.15 6.90
CA ALA A 163 13.23 -4.98 6.46
C ALA A 163 14.20 -5.35 5.32
N PRO A 164 14.42 -4.45 4.33
CA PRO A 164 15.35 -4.74 3.25
C PRO A 164 16.72 -5.05 3.86
N ALA A 165 17.18 -6.29 3.67
CA ALA A 165 18.56 -6.65 3.91
C ALA A 165 19.40 -5.68 3.06
N SER A 166 20.19 -4.87 3.74
CA SER A 166 21.17 -3.96 3.15
C SER A 166 22.03 -4.72 2.12
N SER A 167 21.67 -4.65 0.84
CA SER A 167 22.54 -5.00 -0.27
C SER A 167 22.96 -3.72 -0.95
N PHE A 168 23.99 -3.15 -0.35
CA PHE A 168 24.78 -2.04 -0.84
C PHE A 168 25.49 -2.51 -2.13
N CYS A 169 24.92 -2.28 -3.30
CA CYS A 169 25.65 -2.39 -4.57
C CYS A 169 26.19 -1.00 -4.96
N ALA A 170 27.31 -0.65 -4.36
CA ALA A 170 28.21 0.36 -4.92
C ALA A 170 28.74 -0.15 -6.27
N GLY A 171 28.32 0.49 -7.36
CA GLY A 171 28.80 0.22 -8.71
C GLY A 171 29.35 1.49 -9.35
N VAL A 172 30.55 1.90 -8.95
CA VAL A 172 31.33 2.94 -9.65
C VAL A 172 31.67 2.41 -11.04
N LYS A 173 31.12 3.02 -12.10
CA LYS A 173 31.64 2.85 -13.46
C LYS A 173 32.34 4.13 -13.90
N HIS A 174 33.65 4.12 -13.70
CA HIS A 174 34.60 4.98 -14.38
C HIS A 174 35.12 4.25 -15.62
N LYS A 175 35.15 4.94 -16.76
CA LYS A 175 36.04 4.84 -17.94
C LYS A 175 35.24 4.90 -19.25
N SER A 176 35.30 6.02 -19.96
CA SER A 176 36.39 6.45 -20.86
C SER A 176 36.23 5.84 -22.27
N GLN A 177 35.99 6.75 -23.22
CA GLN A 177 36.43 6.72 -24.62
C GLN A 177 35.78 5.66 -25.54
N CYS A 178 34.74 6.12 -26.25
CA CYS A 178 34.44 5.67 -27.60
C CYS A 178 35.17 6.60 -28.58
N GLN A 179 36.02 6.04 -29.42
CA GLN A 179 36.46 6.60 -30.69
C GLN A 179 36.49 5.41 -31.69
N PRO A 180 36.24 5.66 -32.98
CA PRO A 180 35.21 5.02 -33.79
C PRO A 180 35.50 3.58 -34.23
#